data_AF-A0A9W6WMJ2-F1
#
_entry.id   AF-A0A9W6WMJ2-F1
#
_cell.length_a   1.000
_cell.length_b   1.000
_cell.length_c   1.000
_cell.angle_alpha   90.00
_cell.angle_beta   90.00
_cell.angle_gamma   90.00
#
_symmetry.space_group_name_H-M   'P 1'
#
loop_
_entity.id
_entity.type
_entity.pdbx_description
1 polymer ?
#
loop_
_entity_poly.entity_id
_entity_poly.type
_entity_poly.pdbx_seq_one_letter_code
_entity_poly.pdbx_strand_id
1 'polypeptide(L)'
;MSRAVERVGRKIASASDAPSMKWTFHVIEAKEPNAFCLPGGKVFVHSGLFKVLRDEDALAAVMFHEAAHGLARELRPGAGNWLTREN
;
A
#
# COMPACT_ATOMS: atom_id res chain seq x y z
N MET A 1 -4.58 13.85 9.92
CA MET A 1 -4.69 12.58 9.16
C MET A 1 -6.13 12.39 8.72
N SER A 2 -6.41 12.03 7.46
CA SER A 2 -7.79 11.88 6.99
C SER A 2 -8.40 10.58 7.59
N ARG A 3 -9.53 10.71 8.27
CA ARG A 3 -10.24 9.58 8.92
C ARG A 3 -10.57 8.45 7.93
N ALA A 4 -10.73 8.79 6.64
CA ALA A 4 -10.95 7.86 5.55
C ALA A 4 -9.72 6.96 5.29
N VAL A 5 -8.53 7.54 5.17
CA VAL A 5 -7.28 6.80 4.94
C VAL A 5 -7.00 5.80 6.05
N GLU A 6 -7.25 6.19 7.31
CA GLU A 6 -7.07 5.26 8.45
C GLU A 6 -8.07 4.10 8.44
N ARG A 7 -9.33 4.37 8.07
CA ARG A 7 -10.37 3.33 8.04
C ARG A 7 -10.11 2.33 6.91
N VAL A 8 -9.77 2.82 5.73
CA VAL A 8 -9.35 1.99 4.60
C VAL A 8 -8.08 1.22 4.95
N GLY A 9 -7.11 1.90 5.54
CA GLY A 9 -5.84 1.29 5.90
C GLY A 9 -5.96 0.12 6.88
N ARG A 10 -6.84 0.25 7.89
CA ARG A 10 -7.16 -0.86 8.80
C ARG A 10 -7.79 -2.06 8.09
N LYS A 11 -8.65 -1.83 7.10
CA LYS A 11 -9.26 -2.91 6.30
C LYS A 11 -8.20 -3.64 5.48
N ILE A 12 -7.27 -2.90 4.86
CA ILE A 12 -6.16 -3.48 4.10
C ILE A 12 -5.27 -4.32 5.03
N ALA A 13 -4.88 -3.78 6.18
CA ALA A 13 -4.04 -4.49 7.15
C ALA A 13 -4.69 -5.77 7.68
N SER A 14 -6.02 -5.75 7.89
CA SER A 14 -6.78 -6.93 8.30
C SER A 14 -6.97 -7.95 7.18
N ALA A 15 -6.92 -7.54 5.92
CA ALA A 15 -7.10 -8.41 4.75
C ALA A 15 -5.78 -8.98 4.23
N SER A 16 -4.66 -8.29 4.46
CA SER A 16 -3.34 -8.81 4.17
C SER A 16 -2.96 -9.83 5.24
N ASP A 17 -2.93 -11.11 4.88
CA ASP A 17 -2.49 -12.20 5.76
C ASP A 17 -0.95 -12.19 5.93
N ALA A 18 -0.38 -11.02 6.20
CA ALA A 18 1.05 -10.71 6.16
C ALA A 18 1.50 -10.09 7.50
N PRO A 19 1.71 -10.91 8.56
CA PRO A 19 2.04 -10.44 9.91
C PRO A 19 3.41 -9.75 10.02
N SER A 20 4.31 -9.95 9.05
CA SER A 20 5.60 -9.24 8.96
C SER A 20 5.47 -7.80 8.44
N MET A 21 4.32 -7.46 7.84
CA MET A 21 4.13 -6.18 7.15
C MET A 21 3.50 -5.14 8.08
N LYS A 22 4.26 -4.07 8.37
CA LYS A 22 3.78 -2.97 9.19
C LYS A 22 3.09 -1.94 8.31
N TRP A 23 1.78 -2.10 8.14
CA TRP A 23 0.98 -1.19 7.34
C TRP A 23 1.00 0.23 7.92
N THR A 24 1.62 1.17 7.21
CA THR A 24 1.59 2.59 7.56
C THR A 24 1.05 3.39 6.39
N PHE A 25 0.18 4.34 6.71
CA PHE A 25 -0.50 5.16 5.71
C PHE A 25 -0.12 6.63 5.92
N HIS A 26 0.43 7.24 4.88
CA HIS A 26 0.89 8.62 4.91
C HIS A 26 0.20 9.42 3.82
N VAL A 27 -0.24 10.63 4.17
CA VAL A 27 -0.74 11.60 3.20
C VAL A 27 0.39 12.59 2.92
N ILE A 28 0.80 12.68 1.66
CA ILE A 28 1.79 13.65 1.19
C ILE A 28 1.05 14.84 0.60
N GLU A 29 1.44 16.05 0.96
CA GLU A 29 0.93 17.25 0.32
C GLU A 29 1.60 17.44 -1.05
N ALA A 30 0.88 17.09 -2.11
CA ALA A 30 1.34 17.22 -3.49
C ALA A 30 0.13 17.51 -4.38
N LYS A 31 0.29 18.37 -5.39
CA LYS A 31 -0.82 18.76 -6.29
C LYS A 31 -1.18 17.65 -7.27
N GLU A 32 -0.21 16.79 -7.56
CA GLU A 32 -0.30 15.69 -8.50
C GLU A 32 -1.15 14.55 -7.90
N PRO A 33 -2.16 14.05 -8.63
CA PRO A 33 -2.94 12.89 -8.18
C PRO A 33 -2.10 11.61 -8.32
N ASN A 34 -1.58 11.12 -7.20
CA ASN A 34 -0.79 9.89 -7.15
C ASN A 34 -0.96 9.13 -5.82
N ALA A 35 -0.72 7.83 -5.85
CA ALA A 35 -0.59 6.97 -4.67
C ALA A 35 0.36 5.82 -5.01
N PHE A 36 1.15 5.37 -4.04
CA PHE A 36 2.07 4.26 -4.25
C PHE A 36 2.35 3.49 -2.95
N CYS A 37 2.65 2.20 -3.09
CA CYS A 37 3.07 1.34 -1.98
C CYS A 37 4.57 1.04 -2.06
N LEU A 38 5.26 1.18 -0.94
CA LEU A 38 6.65 0.75 -0.77
C LEU A 38 6.72 -0.65 -0.13
N PRO A 39 7.84 -1.38 -0.34
CA PRO A 39 8.11 -2.63 0.37
C PRO A 39 8.02 -2.45 1.90
N GLY A 40 7.48 -3.47 2.58
CA GLY A 40 7.27 -3.44 4.02
C GLY A 40 5.97 -2.78 4.49
N GLY A 41 5.02 -2.49 3.58
CA GLY A 41 3.65 -2.09 3.93
C GLY A 41 3.39 -0.59 4.04
N LYS A 42 4.28 0.25 3.50
CA LYS A 42 4.11 1.71 3.60
C LYS A 42 3.37 2.23 2.38
N VAL A 43 2.16 2.75 2.59
CA VAL A 43 1.32 3.33 1.53
C VAL A 43 1.33 4.85 1.65
N PHE A 44 1.61 5.51 0.53
CA PHE A 44 1.63 6.96 0.42
C PHE A 44 0.53 7.42 -0.53
N VAL A 45 -0.24 8.42 -0.11
CA VAL A 45 -1.35 8.99 -0.88
C VAL A 45 -1.11 10.49 -1.03
N HIS A 46 -1.11 11.01 -2.25
CA HIS A 46 -0.96 12.44 -2.49
C HIS A 46 -2.28 13.18 -2.23
N SER A 47 -2.20 14.38 -1.67
CA SER A 47 -3.37 15.21 -1.38
C SER A 47 -4.13 15.63 -2.64
N GLY A 48 -3.45 15.75 -3.78
CA GLY A 48 -4.02 16.00 -5.09
C GLY A 48 -4.97 14.89 -5.56
N LEU A 49 -4.78 13.66 -5.07
CA LEU A 49 -5.67 12.54 -5.39
C LEU A 49 -7.08 12.76 -4.82
N PHE A 50 -7.22 13.37 -3.64
CA PHE A 50 -8.53 13.69 -3.06
C PHE A 50 -9.36 14.68 -3.88
N LYS A 51 -8.73 15.44 -4.79
CA LYS A 51 -9.46 16.33 -5.70
C LYS A 51 -10.06 15.60 -6.91
N VAL A 52 -9.53 14.41 -7.21
CA VAL A 52 -9.96 13.56 -8.32
C VAL A 52 -10.93 12.48 -7.84
N LEU A 53 -10.72 11.97 -6.63
CA LEU A 53 -11.58 10.98 -6.00
C LEU A 53 -12.91 11.62 -5.60
N ARG A 54 -14.01 11.00 -6.03
CA ARG A 54 -15.37 11.49 -5.75
C ARG A 54 -15.91 11.02 -4.40
N ASP A 55 -15.40 9.89 -3.92
CA ASP A 55 -15.85 9.23 -2.70
C ASP A 55 -14.70 8.46 -2.03
N GLU A 56 -14.99 7.96 -0.83
CA GLU A 56 -14.07 7.13 -0.06
C GLU A 56 -13.89 5.74 -0.66
N ASP A 57 -14.86 5.25 -1.44
CA ASP A 57 -14.77 3.92 -2.07
C ASP A 57 -13.73 3.92 -3.19
N ALA A 58 -13.63 5.00 -3.94
CA ALA A 58 -12.60 5.23 -4.95
C ALA A 58 -11.21 5.33 -4.29
N LEU A 59 -11.10 6.00 -3.13
CA LEU A 59 -9.87 6.01 -2.34
C LEU A 59 -9.48 4.59 -1.91
N ALA A 60 -10.46 3.82 -1.42
CA ALA A 60 -10.26 2.45 -0.99
C ALA A 60 -9.78 1.55 -2.14
N ALA A 61 -10.38 1.69 -3.32
CA ALA A 61 -9.99 0.95 -4.51
C ALA A 61 -8.52 1.22 -4.90
N VAL A 62 -8.10 2.49 -4.93
CA VAL A 62 -6.70 2.85 -5.25
C VAL A 62 -5.74 2.33 -4.20
N MET A 63 -6.04 2.53 -2.91
CA MET A 63 -5.17 2.05 -1.83
C MET A 63 -5.05 0.52 -1.83
N PHE A 64 -6.14 -0.20 -2.11
CA PHE A 64 -6.14 -1.66 -2.20
C PHE A 64 -5.36 -2.15 -3.43
N HIS A 65 -5.48 -1.48 -4.57
CA HIS A 65 -4.72 -1.77 -5.78
C HIS A 65 -3.21 -1.70 -5.53
N GLU A 66 -2.76 -0.61 -4.90
CA GLU A 66 -1.34 -0.42 -4.56
C GLU A 66 -0.85 -1.39 -3.49
N ALA A 67 -1.67 -1.67 -2.47
CA ALA A 67 -1.38 -2.66 -1.44
C ALA A 67 -1.24 -4.07 -2.03
N ALA A 68 -2.08 -4.44 -3.00
CA ALA A 68 -2.00 -5.72 -3.69
C ALA A 68 -0.69 -5.87 -4.49
N HIS A 69 -0.23 -4.80 -5.15
CA HIS A 69 1.10 -4.79 -5.80
C HIS A 69 2.24 -4.97 -4.79
N GLY A 70 2.16 -4.31 -3.63
CA GLY A 70 3.12 -4.46 -2.55
C GLY A 70 3.14 -5.89 -1.99
N LEU A 71 1.96 -6.46 -1.75
CA LEU A 71 1.82 -7.83 -1.27
C LEU A 71 2.29 -8.85 -2.31
N ALA A 72 1.97 -8.68 -3.60
CA ALA A 72 2.44 -9.57 -4.66
C ALA A 72 3.97 -9.54 -4.83
N ARG A 73 4.60 -8.39 -4.55
CA ARG A 73 6.07 -8.28 -4.52
C ARG A 73 6.68 -9.04 -3.34
N GLU A 74 6.06 -8.98 -2.16
CA GLU A 74 6.50 -9.68 -0.96
C GLU A 74 6.23 -11.19 -1.03
N LEU A 75 5.06 -11.58 -1.54
CA LEU A 75 4.63 -12.97 -1.71
C LEU A 75 5.40 -13.72 -2.78
N ARG A 76 6.36 -13.10 -3.48
CA ARG A 76 7.35 -13.83 -4.29
C ARG A 76 8.37 -14.47 -3.34
N PRO A 77 8.21 -15.76 -2.98
CA PRO A 77 9.19 -16.43 -2.14
C PRO A 77 10.33 -16.81 -3.10
N GLY A 78 11.43 -16.06 -3.09
CA GLY A 78 12.61 -16.44 -3.86
C GLY A 78 12.97 -15.54 -5.04
N ALA A 79 12.95 -14.22 -4.88
CA ALA A 79 13.85 -13.36 -5.66
C ALA A 79 15.26 -13.37 -5.02
N GLY A 80 15.93 -14.55 -5.03
CA GLY A 80 17.32 -14.76 -4.61
C GLY A 80 17.51 -14.80 -3.08
N ASN A 81 17.80 -15.95 -2.47
CA ASN A 81 19.11 -16.58 -2.62
C ASN A 81 19.08 -17.86 -3.47
N TRP A 82 19.23 -17.68 -4.78
CA TRP A 82 19.49 -18.76 -5.74
C TRP A 82 20.99 -18.86 -6.08
N LEU A 83 21.88 -18.29 -5.27
CA LEU A 83 23.33 -18.24 -5.53
C LEU A 83 24.24 -18.69 -4.38
N THR A 84 23.76 -19.13 -3.21
CA THR A 84 24.66 -19.68 -2.18
C THR A 84 24.21 -20.98 -1.50
N ARG A 85 23.57 -21.89 -2.24
CA ARG A 85 23.25 -23.21 -1.66
C ARG A 85 23.47 -24.40 -2.59
N GLU A 86 24.62 -24.43 -3.25
CA GLU A 86 25.28 -25.66 -3.71
C GLU A 86 26.81 -25.49 -3.57
N ASN A 87 27.35 -25.83 -2.39
CA ASN A 87 28.62 -26.54 -2.18
C ASN A 87 28.76 -26.86 -0.68
#